data_AF-A0A920NU43-F1
#
_entry.id   AF-A0A920NU43-F1
#
_cell.length_a   1.000
_cell.length_b   1.000
_cell.length_c   1.000
_cell.angle_alpha   90.00
_cell.angle_beta   90.00
_cell.angle_gamma   90.00
#
_symmetry.space_group_name_H-M   'P 1'
#
loop_
_entity.id
_entity.type
_entity.pdbx_description
1 polymer ?
#
loop_
_entity_poly.entity_id
_entity_poly.type
_entity_poly.pdbx_seq_one_letter_code
_entity_poly.pdbx_strand_id
1 'polypeptide(L)'
;MINDLDWVENKYLPLVQQRGKAVIDARGASSAASAANAAIDTVKAVDNKTEEGDWFSAAVPSDGSYGIPEDLIFGFPLTSNGQGKLT
;
A
#
# COMPACT_ATOMS: atom_id res chain seq x y z
N MET A 1 15.45 13.06 2.24
CA MET A 1 15.60 12.25 1.02
C MET A 1 16.74 11.28 1.23
N ILE A 2 16.57 10.00 0.88
CA ILE A 2 17.67 9.02 0.91
C ILE A 2 18.32 9.05 -0.48
N ASN A 3 19.61 9.39 -0.55
CA ASN A 3 20.34 9.64 -1.80
C ASN A 3 21.19 8.43 -2.24
N ASP A 4 20.70 7.21 -2.03
CA ASP A 4 21.40 5.96 -2.35
C ASP A 4 20.48 5.06 -3.18
N LEU A 5 20.60 5.15 -4.51
CA LEU A 5 19.78 4.38 -5.45
C LEU A 5 20.10 2.89 -5.41
N ASP A 6 21.35 2.51 -5.18
CA ASP A 6 21.74 1.09 -5.07
C ASP A 6 21.04 0.45 -3.87
N TRP A 7 21.01 1.14 -2.74
CA TRP A 7 20.27 0.66 -1.58
C TRP A 7 18.75 0.56 -1.87
N VAL A 8 18.16 1.54 -2.55
CA VAL A 8 16.72 1.50 -2.89
C VAL A 8 16.40 0.29 -3.77
N GLU A 9 17.13 0.11 -4.86
CA GLU A 9 16.85 -0.90 -5.87
C GLU A 9 17.23 -2.31 -5.40
N ASN A 10 18.41 -2.47 -4.81
CA ASN A 10 18.98 -3.78 -4.53
C ASN A 10 18.79 -4.27 -3.10
N LYS A 11 18.34 -3.41 -2.17
CA LYS A 11 18.11 -3.79 -0.77
C LYS A 11 16.70 -3.52 -0.31
N TYR A 12 16.19 -2.30 -0.47
CA TYR A 12 14.89 -1.91 0.05
C TYR A 12 13.72 -2.59 -0.69
N LEU A 13 13.67 -2.48 -2.03
CA LEU A 13 12.60 -3.10 -2.81
C LEU A 13 12.52 -4.63 -2.59
N PRO A 14 13.63 -5.40 -2.68
CA PRO A 14 13.58 -6.84 -2.43
C PRO A 14 13.17 -7.17 -0.98
N LEU A 15 13.62 -6.37 0.00
CA LEU A 15 13.27 -6.57 1.40
C LEU A 15 11.76 -6.46 1.63
N VAL A 16 11.11 -5.45 1.06
CA VAL A 16 9.66 -5.27 1.19
C VAL A 16 8.90 -6.37 0.46
N GLN A 17 9.29 -6.68 -0.79
CA GLN A 17 8.67 -7.75 -1.59
C GLN A 17 8.74 -9.12 -0.90
N GLN A 18 9.85 -9.43 -0.23
CA GLN A 18 10.07 -10.72 0.42
C GLN A 18 9.69 -10.74 1.91
N ARG A 19 9.08 -9.67 2.43
CA ARG A 19 8.83 -9.54 3.87
C ARG A 19 7.91 -10.63 4.43
N GLY A 20 6.86 -11.00 3.69
CA GLY A 20 5.94 -12.07 4.11
C GLY A 20 6.64 -13.41 4.30
N LYS A 21 7.53 -13.77 3.37
CA LYS A 21 8.38 -14.97 3.47
C LYS A 21 9.30 -14.91 4.69
N ALA A 22 9.98 -13.78 4.90
CA ALA A 22 10.86 -13.61 6.06
C ALA A 22 10.13 -13.78 7.40
N VAL A 23 8.85 -13.36 7.49
CA VAL A 23 8.04 -13.57 8.69
C VAL A 23 7.70 -15.05 8.88
N ILE A 24 7.36 -15.77 7.81
CA ILE A 24 7.09 -17.22 7.85
C ILE A 24 8.34 -17.97 8.29
N ASP A 25 9.49 -17.69 7.68
CA ASP A 25 10.75 -18.37 8.00
C ASP A 25 11.16 -18.15 9.47
N ALA A 26 10.92 -16.96 10.01
CA ALA A 26 11.25 -16.63 11.40
C ALA A 26 10.26 -17.21 12.44
N ARG A 27 8.97 -17.26 12.11
CA ARG A 27 7.90 -17.62 13.08
C ARG A 27 7.32 -19.01 12.86
N GLY A 28 7.58 -19.64 11.73
CA GLY A 28 6.88 -20.84 11.27
C GLY A 28 5.40 -20.62 10.95
N ALA A 29 4.95 -19.36 10.88
CA ALA A 29 3.55 -18.99 10.72
C ALA A 29 3.41 -17.69 9.92
N SER A 30 2.25 -17.50 9.29
CA SER A 30 1.98 -16.33 8.45
C SER A 30 1.94 -15.01 9.23
N SER A 31 2.03 -13.90 8.50
CA SER A 31 1.92 -12.53 9.01
C SER A 31 0.46 -12.10 9.29
N ALA A 32 -0.35 -12.98 9.87
CA ALA A 32 -1.80 -12.80 10.02
C ALA A 32 -2.17 -11.52 10.80
N ALA A 33 -1.52 -11.27 11.93
CA ALA A 33 -1.82 -10.09 12.76
C ALA A 33 -1.54 -8.76 12.03
N SER A 34 -0.40 -8.67 11.33
CA SER A 34 -0.07 -7.45 10.56
C SER A 34 -0.95 -7.31 9.32
N ALA A 35 -1.36 -8.41 8.68
CA ALA A 35 -2.31 -8.36 7.57
C ALA A 35 -3.69 -7.88 8.04
N ALA A 36 -4.17 -8.35 9.20
CA ALA A 36 -5.41 -7.87 9.81
C ALA A 36 -5.33 -6.39 10.16
N ASN A 37 -4.21 -5.93 10.71
CA ASN A 37 -4.00 -4.51 10.99
C ASN A 37 -4.02 -3.67 9.72
N ALA A 38 -3.32 -4.10 8.67
CA ALA A 38 -3.32 -3.40 7.38
C ALA A 38 -4.73 -3.29 6.78
N ALA A 39 -5.55 -4.35 6.87
CA ALA A 39 -6.93 -4.31 6.42
C ALA A 39 -7.79 -3.29 7.20
N ILE A 40 -7.63 -3.24 8.53
CA ILE A 40 -8.30 -2.25 9.38
C ILE A 40 -7.86 -0.84 9.03
N ASP A 41 -6.56 -0.62 8.84
CA ASP A 41 -5.99 0.69 8.51
C ASP A 41 -6.49 1.18 7.16
N THR A 42 -6.61 0.31 6.15
CA THR A 42 -7.21 0.67 4.85
C THR A 42 -8.66 1.12 5.00
N VAL A 43 -9.49 0.39 5.75
CA VAL A 43 -10.90 0.79 5.97
C VAL A 43 -10.96 2.14 6.68
N LYS A 44 -10.14 2.36 7.70
CA LYS A 44 -10.07 3.65 8.39
C LYS A 44 -9.62 4.78 7.47
N ALA A 45 -8.62 4.54 6.62
CA ALA A 45 -8.11 5.54 5.68
C ALA A 45 -9.17 5.94 4.64
N VAL A 46 -10.04 5.01 4.24
CA VAL A 46 -11.18 5.29 3.36
C VAL A 46 -12.27 6.09 4.08
N ASP A 47 -12.57 5.76 5.33
CA ASP A 47 -13.67 6.37 6.09
C ASP A 47 -13.33 7.76 6.68
N ASN A 48 -12.04 8.07 6.83
CA ASN A 48 -11.57 9.34 7.40
C ASN A 48 -10.97 10.25 6.33
N LYS A 49 -11.08 11.56 6.53
CA LYS A 49 -10.44 12.53 5.63
C LYS A 49 -8.92 12.39 5.75
N THR A 50 -8.24 12.21 4.62
CA THR A 50 -6.77 12.20 4.57
C THR A 50 -6.23 13.59 4.88
N GLU A 51 -5.13 13.65 5.63
CA GLU A 51 -4.47 14.91 5.96
C GLU A 51 -3.92 15.60 4.71
N GLU A 52 -3.84 16.94 4.74
CA GLU A 52 -3.36 17.71 3.59
C GLU A 52 -1.89 17.38 3.31
N GLY A 53 -1.60 17.00 2.06
CA GLY A 53 -0.26 16.60 1.64
C GLY A 53 0.10 15.14 1.92
N ASP A 54 -0.81 14.36 2.51
CA ASP A 54 -0.64 12.93 2.75
C ASP A 54 -1.52 12.06 1.84
N TRP A 55 -1.23 10.76 1.79
CA TRP A 55 -1.93 9.78 0.96
C TRP A 55 -1.74 8.36 1.51
N PHE A 56 -2.59 7.43 1.08
CA PHE A 56 -2.45 6.01 1.39
C PHE A 56 -2.52 5.16 0.12
N SER A 57 -2.00 3.93 0.19
CA SER A 57 -2.07 2.99 -0.93
C SER A 57 -3.26 2.04 -0.75
N ALA A 58 -4.10 1.93 -1.77
CA ALA A 58 -5.07 0.85 -1.88
C ALA A 58 -5.29 0.48 -3.35
N ALA A 59 -5.77 -0.75 -3.58
CA ALA A 59 -6.12 -1.19 -4.93
C ALA A 59 -7.58 -0.89 -5.23
N VAL A 60 -7.83 -0.15 -6.31
CA VAL A 60 -9.15 0.24 -6.80
C VAL A 60 -9.25 -0.05 -8.30
N PRO A 61 -10.46 -0.16 -8.89
CA PRO A 61 -10.60 -0.19 -10.33
C PRO A 61 -10.00 1.07 -10.94
N SER A 62 -9.07 0.89 -11.90
CA SER A 62 -8.44 2.01 -12.60
C SER A 62 -9.45 2.77 -13.46
N ASP A 63 -9.30 4.09 -13.49
CA ASP A 63 -10.02 5.02 -14.37
C ASP A 63 -9.17 5.47 -15.57
N GLY A 64 -8.10 4.76 -15.89
CA GLY A 64 -7.13 5.14 -16.92
C GLY A 64 -5.94 5.96 -16.39
N SER A 65 -5.96 6.37 -15.12
CA SER A 65 -4.88 7.13 -14.50
C SER A 65 -3.52 6.43 -14.61
N TYR A 66 -2.47 7.23 -14.79
CA TYR A 66 -1.08 6.76 -14.99
C TYR A 66 -0.89 5.83 -16.20
N GLY A 67 -1.85 5.77 -17.14
CA GLY A 67 -1.80 4.87 -18.29
C GLY A 67 -2.09 3.41 -17.94
N ILE A 68 -2.66 3.15 -16.76
CA ILE A 68 -3.11 1.83 -16.36
C ILE A 68 -4.45 1.52 -17.06
N PRO A 69 -4.66 0.29 -17.59
CA PRO A 69 -5.91 -0.05 -18.26
C PRO A 69 -7.14 0.13 -17.35
N GLU A 70 -8.19 0.75 -17.88
CA GLU A 70 -9.47 0.91 -17.18
C GLU A 70 -10.00 -0.43 -16.65
N ASP A 71 -10.70 -0.37 -15.51
CA ASP A 71 -11.27 -1.50 -14.77
C ASP A 71 -10.27 -2.50 -14.17
N LEU A 72 -8.96 -2.39 -14.44
CA LEU A 72 -7.95 -3.20 -13.75
C LEU A 72 -7.87 -2.80 -12.27
N ILE A 73 -8.00 -3.77 -11.36
CA ILE A 73 -7.72 -3.55 -9.94
C ILE A 73 -6.21 -3.33 -9.77
N PHE A 74 -5.82 -2.10 -9.51
CA PHE A 74 -4.42 -1.68 -9.43
C PHE A 74 -4.19 -0.77 -8.21
N GLY A 75 -2.99 -0.84 -7.63
CA GLY A 75 -2.61 -0.04 -6.47
C GLY A 75 -2.29 1.40 -6.86
N PHE A 76 -3.04 2.36 -6.32
CA PHE A 76 -2.83 3.79 -6.55
C PHE A 76 -2.51 4.52 -5.25
N PRO A 77 -1.80 5.67 -5.33
CA PRO A 77 -1.81 6.64 -4.24
C PRO A 77 -3.19 7.30 -4.18
N LEU A 78 -3.84 7.26 -3.03
CA LEU A 78 -5.21 7.76 -2.86
C LEU A 78 -5.31 8.69 -1.65
N THR A 79 -6.23 9.63 -1.76
CA THR A 79 -6.73 10.47 -0.68
C THR A 79 -8.22 10.21 -0.50
N SER A 80 -8.72 10.32 0.73
CA SER A 80 -10.14 10.25 1.04
C SER A 80 -10.66 11.59 1.52
N ASN A 81 -11.90 11.91 1.15
CA ASN A 81 -12.62 13.06 1.69
C ASN A 81 -13.31 12.77 3.04
N GLY A 82 -13.19 11.55 3.59
CA GLY A 82 -13.86 11.11 4.81
C GLY A 82 -15.35 10.79 4.65
N GLN A 83 -15.79 10.56 3.41
CA GLN A 83 -17.15 10.15 3.07
C GLN A 83 -17.14 8.95 2.12
N GLY A 84 -16.06 8.17 2.13
CA GLY A 84 -15.87 7.00 1.26
C GLY A 84 -15.56 7.33 -0.20
N LYS A 85 -15.40 8.62 -0.57
CA LYS A 85 -14.94 9.01 -1.91
C LYS A 85 -13.42 9.11 -1.91
N LEU A 86 -12.80 8.36 -2.82
CA LEU A 86 -11.36 8.34 -3.06
C LEU A 86 -10.99 9.19 -4.27
N THR A 87 -9.81 9.79 -4.25
CA THR A 87 -9.22 10.55 -5.36
C THR A 87 -7.71 10.39 -5.36
#